data_AF-A0A397GDR3-F1
#
_entry.id   AF-A0A397GDR3-F1
#
_cell.length_a   1.000
_cell.length_b   1.000
_cell.length_c   1.000
_cell.angle_alpha   90.00
_cell.angle_beta   90.00
_cell.angle_gamma   90.00
#
_symmetry.space_group_name_H-M   'P 1'
#
loop_
_entity.id
_entity.type
_entity.pdbx_description
1 polymer ?
#
loop_
_entity_poly.entity_id
_entity_poly.type
_entity_poly.pdbx_seq_one_letter_code
_entity_poly.pdbx_strand_id
1 'polypeptide(L)'
;MSAFPPAFPPAFRTAQVLGLTGAAWLSGNILSLSMITTPALLQSLHEKQATPSTAAKLWANIYTCGKTQNPPIAAATAAVFFYLAWSVREGTALSLLTARNSGLLYGVAGVLTGGIIPFTLACMMGTNRSLEAKVGSKDEIEGTRTDVETLLRRWGVLNAVRGALPLVGAVVGVLAAFS
;
A
#
# COMPACT_ATOMS: atom_id res chain seq x y z
N MET A 1 29.60 3.79 39.36
CA MET A 1 28.34 4.16 38.68
C MET A 1 28.36 3.54 37.30
N SER A 2 27.64 2.44 37.09
CA SER A 2 27.46 1.83 35.78
C SER A 2 26.53 2.72 34.95
N ALA A 3 27.10 3.50 34.03
CA ALA A 3 26.32 4.17 33.00
C ALA A 3 25.65 3.07 32.16
N PHE A 4 24.33 2.93 32.28
CA PHE A 4 23.57 2.12 31.34
C PHE A 4 23.90 2.60 29.92
N PRO A 5 24.13 1.69 28.95
CA PRO A 5 24.28 2.12 27.57
C PRO A 5 23.03 2.92 27.17
N PRO A 6 23.19 4.00 26.40
CA PRO A 6 22.06 4.82 26.01
C PRO A 6 21.06 3.97 25.21
N ALA A 7 19.93 3.67 25.82
CA ALA A 7 18.88 2.87 25.23
C ALA A 7 17.82 3.77 24.60
N PHE A 8 17.27 3.33 23.46
CA PHE A 8 16.14 4.02 22.85
C PHE A 8 14.94 4.03 23.80
N PRO A 9 14.22 5.17 23.94
CA PRO A 9 13.01 5.24 24.73
C PRO A 9 11.97 4.21 24.24
N PRO A 10 11.20 3.56 25.15
CA PRO A 10 10.18 2.58 24.75
C PRO A 10 9.21 3.11 23.70
N ALA A 11 8.75 4.36 23.85
CA ALA A 11 7.85 5.01 22.89
C ALA A 11 8.44 5.11 21.47
N PHE A 12 9.75 5.33 21.36
CA PHE A 12 10.43 5.36 20.05
C PHE A 12 10.46 3.97 19.41
N ARG A 13 10.76 2.92 20.19
CA ARG A 13 10.70 1.52 19.72
C ARG A 13 9.28 1.13 19.30
N THR A 14 8.26 1.53 20.08
CA THR A 14 6.86 1.32 19.71
C THR A 14 6.53 1.97 18.37
N ALA A 15 6.97 3.21 18.15
CA ALA A 15 6.77 3.90 16.87
C ALA A 15 7.48 3.17 15.70
N GLN A 16 8.70 2.66 15.90
CA GLN A 16 9.39 1.84 14.90
C GLN A 16 8.56 0.60 14.53
N VAL A 17 8.08 -0.14 15.54
CA VAL A 17 7.26 -1.34 15.32
C VAL A 17 5.97 -0.98 14.57
N LEU A 18 5.27 0.08 14.97
CA LEU A 18 4.02 0.51 14.34
C LEU A 18 4.24 0.93 12.87
N GLY A 19 5.28 1.70 12.58
CA GLY A 19 5.58 2.13 11.21
C GLY A 19 5.92 0.95 10.29
N LEU A 20 6.79 0.04 10.76
CA LEU A 20 7.21 -1.14 10.00
C LEU A 20 6.08 -2.13 9.76
N THR A 21 5.32 -2.46 10.81
CA THR A 21 4.19 -3.41 10.70
C THR A 21 3.06 -2.82 9.87
N GLY A 22 2.75 -1.53 10.04
CA GLY A 22 1.74 -0.84 9.23
C GLY A 22 2.08 -0.85 7.74
N ALA A 23 3.35 -0.58 7.38
CA ALA A 23 3.80 -0.58 5.99
C ALA A 23 3.82 -1.99 5.38
N ALA A 24 4.32 -2.98 6.12
CA ALA A 24 4.32 -4.37 5.67
C ALA A 24 2.90 -4.92 5.48
N TRP A 25 1.99 -4.66 6.43
CA TRP A 25 0.60 -5.08 6.34
C TRP A 25 -0.10 -4.40 5.15
N LEU A 26 0.08 -3.09 4.97
CA LEU A 26 -0.50 -2.33 3.87
C LEU A 26 -0.02 -2.85 2.50
N SER A 27 1.28 -3.14 2.40
CA SER A 27 1.88 -3.78 1.22
C SER A 27 1.22 -5.12 0.92
N GLY A 28 1.20 -6.03 1.89
CA GLY A 28 0.63 -7.36 1.72
C GLY A 28 -0.85 -7.30 1.33
N ASN A 29 -1.62 -6.42 1.98
CA ASN A 29 -3.03 -6.22 1.66
C ASN A 29 -3.22 -5.78 0.19
N ILE A 30 -2.41 -4.85 -0.31
CA ILE A 30 -2.51 -4.36 -1.70
C ILE A 30 -1.97 -5.38 -2.71
N LEU A 31 -0.84 -6.03 -2.43
CA LEU A 31 -0.25 -7.04 -3.30
C LEU A 31 -1.17 -8.26 -3.46
N SER A 32 -1.93 -8.62 -2.42
CA SER A 32 -2.93 -9.70 -2.50
C SER A 32 -3.96 -9.48 -3.61
N LEU A 33 -4.31 -8.21 -3.90
CA LEU A 33 -5.22 -7.86 -5.00
C LEU A 33 -4.65 -8.27 -6.37
N SER A 34 -3.33 -8.24 -6.50
CA SER A 34 -2.62 -8.57 -7.74
C SER A 34 -2.33 -10.07 -7.84
N MET A 35 -1.95 -10.69 -6.72
CA MET A 35 -1.49 -12.09 -6.69
C MET A 35 -2.62 -13.10 -6.51
N ILE A 36 -3.74 -12.70 -5.90
CA ILE A 36 -4.83 -13.60 -5.52
C ILE A 36 -6.13 -13.13 -6.18
N THR A 37 -6.56 -11.90 -5.90
CA THR A 37 -7.87 -11.43 -6.33
C THR A 37 -7.99 -11.30 -7.85
N THR A 38 -7.02 -10.67 -8.52
CA THR A 38 -7.07 -10.46 -9.97
C THR A 38 -7.06 -11.79 -10.73
N PRO A 39 -6.14 -12.75 -10.45
CA PRO A 39 -6.18 -14.06 -11.10
C PRO A 39 -7.49 -14.81 -10.86
N ALA A 40 -8.04 -14.78 -9.63
CA ALA A 40 -9.30 -15.44 -9.32
C ALA A 40 -10.48 -14.88 -10.14
N LEU A 41 -10.59 -13.54 -10.24
CA LEU A 41 -11.63 -12.91 -11.06
C LEU A 41 -11.48 -13.23 -12.55
N LEU A 42 -10.24 -13.22 -13.06
CA LEU A 42 -9.95 -13.58 -14.45
C LEU A 42 -10.25 -15.05 -14.74
N GLN A 43 -9.93 -15.95 -13.82
CA GLN A 43 -10.22 -17.37 -13.95
C GLN A 43 -11.74 -17.61 -13.99
N SER A 44 -12.51 -16.99 -13.08
CA SER A 44 -13.98 -17.09 -13.10
C SER A 44 -14.60 -16.54 -14.38
N LEU A 45 -14.00 -15.51 -14.99
CA LEU A 45 -14.40 -15.03 -16.32
C LEU A 45 -14.05 -16.03 -17.42
N HIS A 46 -12.83 -16.56 -17.44
CA HIS A 46 -12.40 -17.50 -18.47
C HIS A 46 -13.21 -18.81 -18.45
N GLU A 47 -13.47 -19.34 -17.26
CA GLU A 47 -14.28 -20.55 -17.04
C GLU A 47 -15.79 -20.31 -17.22
N LYS A 48 -16.20 -19.08 -17.55
CA LYS A 48 -17.60 -18.64 -17.71
C LYS A 48 -18.48 -18.87 -16.46
N GLN A 49 -17.86 -19.01 -15.29
CA GLN A 49 -18.55 -19.08 -13.99
C GLN A 49 -19.10 -17.71 -13.55
N ALA A 50 -18.50 -16.63 -14.05
CA ALA A 50 -18.97 -15.27 -13.84
C ALA A 50 -19.24 -14.57 -15.17
N THR A 51 -20.29 -13.76 -15.19
CA THR A 51 -20.54 -12.80 -16.28
C THR A 51 -19.64 -11.57 -16.11
N PRO A 52 -19.32 -10.81 -17.17
CA PRO A 52 -18.51 -9.60 -17.09
C PRO A 52 -19.06 -8.59 -16.06
N SER A 53 -20.39 -8.43 -16.03
CA SER A 53 -21.10 -7.59 -15.06
C SER A 53 -20.92 -8.07 -13.61
N THR A 54 -20.93 -9.38 -13.40
CA THR A 54 -20.72 -10.00 -12.08
C THR A 54 -19.28 -9.80 -11.60
N ALA A 55 -18.29 -10.01 -12.47
CA ALA A 55 -16.89 -9.78 -12.14
C ALA A 55 -16.62 -8.30 -11.83
N ALA A 56 -17.20 -7.37 -12.61
CA ALA A 56 -17.12 -5.94 -12.33
C ALA A 56 -17.76 -5.57 -10.98
N LYS A 57 -18.91 -6.16 -10.63
CA LYS A 57 -19.55 -5.99 -9.30
C LYS A 57 -18.66 -6.48 -8.16
N LEU A 58 -18.09 -7.69 -8.28
CA LEU A 58 -17.18 -8.25 -7.27
C LEU A 58 -15.96 -7.34 -7.09
N TRP A 59 -15.34 -6.93 -8.20
CA TRP A 59 -14.25 -5.96 -8.19
C TRP A 59 -14.66 -4.65 -7.50
N ALA A 60 -15.84 -4.09 -7.79
CA ALA A 60 -16.29 -2.82 -7.22
C ALA A 60 -16.46 -2.89 -5.70
N ASN A 61 -16.99 -4.02 -5.20
CA ASN A 61 -17.10 -4.28 -3.77
C ASN A 61 -15.72 -4.36 -3.11
N ILE A 62 -14.79 -5.12 -3.71
CA ILE A 62 -13.40 -5.24 -3.23
C ILE A 62 -12.71 -3.88 -3.23
N TYR A 63 -12.84 -3.12 -4.31
CA TYR A 63 -12.26 -1.77 -4.43
C TYR A 63 -12.84 -0.82 -3.38
N THR A 64 -14.14 -0.88 -3.13
CA THR A 64 -14.80 -0.04 -2.11
C THR A 64 -14.27 -0.35 -0.72
N CYS A 65 -14.17 -1.63 -0.34
CA CYS A 65 -13.57 -2.03 0.93
C CYS A 65 -12.11 -1.56 1.06
N GLY A 66 -11.31 -1.75 0.01
CA GLY A 66 -9.91 -1.29 0.01
C GLY A 66 -9.79 0.23 0.08
N LYS A 67 -10.67 0.98 -0.58
CA LYS A 67 -10.69 2.45 -0.60
C LYS A 67 -11.07 3.05 0.75
N THR A 68 -11.92 2.39 1.54
CA THR A 68 -12.28 2.86 2.88
C THR A 68 -11.22 2.52 3.92
N GLN A 69 -10.53 1.39 3.76
CA GLN A 69 -9.55 0.90 4.74
C GLN A 69 -8.12 1.39 4.49
N ASN A 70 -7.60 1.31 3.27
CA ASN A 70 -6.17 1.48 3.00
C ASN A 70 -5.66 2.93 3.11
N PRO A 71 -6.36 3.95 2.60
CA PRO A 71 -5.87 5.33 2.70
C PRO A 71 -5.70 5.84 4.15
N PRO A 72 -6.65 5.61 5.09
CA PRO A 72 -6.45 5.98 6.49
C PRO A 72 -5.23 5.29 7.12
N ILE A 73 -5.04 3.99 6.86
CA ILE A 73 -3.90 3.22 7.40
C ILE A 73 -2.58 3.72 6.80
N ALA A 74 -2.56 4.02 5.50
CA ALA A 74 -1.39 4.61 4.86
C ALA A 74 -1.02 5.96 5.45
N ALA A 75 -2.00 6.84 5.68
CA ALA A 75 -1.80 8.14 6.30
C ALA A 75 -1.27 8.01 7.74
N ALA A 76 -1.87 7.13 8.55
CA ALA A 76 -1.42 6.88 9.91
C ALA A 76 0.00 6.32 9.94
N THR A 77 0.32 5.34 9.10
CA THR A 77 1.65 4.73 9.02
C THR A 77 2.69 5.75 8.54
N ALA A 78 2.36 6.56 7.53
CA ALA A 78 3.24 7.63 7.06
C ALA A 78 3.50 8.67 8.15
N ALA A 79 2.47 9.06 8.92
CA ALA A 79 2.63 9.97 10.06
C ALA A 79 3.56 9.40 11.14
N VAL A 80 3.50 8.09 11.41
CA VAL A 80 4.44 7.42 12.32
C VAL A 80 5.88 7.49 11.78
N PHE A 81 6.10 7.26 10.49
CA PHE A 81 7.42 7.42 9.89
C PHE A 81 7.93 8.86 9.92
N PHE A 82 7.06 9.85 9.66
CA PHE A 82 7.44 11.26 9.79
C PHE A 82 7.75 11.65 11.23
N TYR A 83 7.02 11.09 12.21
CA TYR A 83 7.35 11.24 13.63
C TYR A 83 8.72 10.65 13.96
N LEU A 84 9.06 9.47 13.43
CA LEU A 84 10.39 8.86 13.62
C LEU A 84 11.48 9.74 13.00
N ALA A 85 11.26 10.22 11.76
CA ALA A 85 12.17 11.14 11.08
C ALA A 85 12.41 12.42 11.88
N TRP A 86 11.33 13.02 12.39
CA TRP A 86 11.40 14.20 13.24
C TRP A 86 12.15 13.94 14.54
N SER A 87 11.95 12.78 15.16
CA SER A 87 12.55 12.41 16.44
C SER A 87 14.07 12.28 16.37
N VAL A 88 14.60 11.84 15.25
CA VAL A 88 16.06 11.62 15.02
C VAL A 88 16.74 12.78 14.27
N ARG A 89 16.05 13.90 14.08
CA ARG A 89 16.62 15.09 13.40
C ARG A 89 17.86 15.61 14.13
N GLU A 90 18.76 16.26 13.38
CA GLU A 90 19.98 16.84 13.94
C GLU A 90 19.68 17.76 15.15
N GLY A 91 20.46 17.60 16.22
CA GLY A 91 20.32 18.38 17.46
C GLY A 91 19.43 17.74 18.53
N THR A 92 18.94 16.51 18.34
CA THR A 92 18.21 15.77 19.39
C THR A 92 19.11 14.77 20.11
N ALA A 93 18.73 14.34 21.32
CA ALA A 93 19.44 13.27 22.01
C ALA A 93 19.43 11.95 21.22
N LEU A 94 18.39 11.71 20.42
CA LEU A 94 18.27 10.51 19.57
C LEU A 94 19.18 10.55 18.34
N SER A 95 19.53 11.74 17.82
CA SER A 95 20.49 11.85 16.71
C SER A 95 21.91 11.41 17.10
N LEU A 96 22.22 11.36 18.41
CA LEU A 96 23.48 10.82 18.91
C LEU A 96 23.51 9.27 18.92
N LEU A 97 22.35 8.63 18.84
CA LEU A 97 22.18 7.18 18.93
C LEU A 97 21.83 6.51 17.60
N THR A 98 21.67 7.30 16.54
CA THR A 98 21.21 6.85 15.22
C THR A 98 22.20 7.26 14.15
N ALA A 99 22.25 6.53 13.03
CA ALA A 99 23.02 6.98 11.89
C ALA A 99 22.57 8.37 11.41
N ARG A 100 23.53 9.15 10.90
CA ARG A 100 23.29 10.51 10.39
C ARG A 100 22.14 10.59 9.37
N ASN A 101 21.90 9.51 8.63
CA ASN A 101 20.89 9.46 7.57
C ASN A 101 19.54 8.88 8.02
N SER A 102 19.38 8.42 9.27
CA SER A 102 18.14 7.76 9.73
C SER A 102 16.91 8.65 9.58
N GLY A 103 17.04 9.96 9.80
CA GLY A 103 15.95 10.92 9.62
C GLY A 103 15.46 10.99 8.18
N LEU A 104 16.38 11.06 7.22
CA LEU A 104 16.06 11.05 5.79
C LEU A 104 15.39 9.73 5.38
N LEU A 105 15.93 8.59 5.84
CA LEU A 105 15.40 7.27 5.52
C LEU A 105 13.96 7.10 6.06
N TYR A 106 13.68 7.50 7.30
CA TYR A 106 12.32 7.51 7.82
C TYR A 106 11.39 8.44 7.02
N GLY A 107 11.89 9.61 6.62
CA GLY A 107 11.13 10.51 5.74
C GLY A 107 10.76 9.87 4.41
N VAL A 108 11.72 9.21 3.76
CA VAL A 108 11.50 8.46 2.51
C VAL A 108 10.51 7.31 2.72
N ALA A 109 10.61 6.57 3.82
CA ALA A 109 9.66 5.51 4.17
C ALA A 109 8.22 6.05 4.32
N GLY A 110 8.07 7.23 4.96
CA GLY A 110 6.80 7.93 5.08
C GLY A 110 6.22 8.35 3.73
N VAL A 111 7.04 8.95 2.86
CA VAL A 111 6.63 9.36 1.50
C VAL A 111 6.22 8.17 0.66
N LEU A 112 7.00 7.08 0.66
CA LEU A 112 6.68 5.86 -0.10
C LEU A 112 5.37 5.23 0.39
N THR A 113 5.18 5.13 1.71
CA THR A 113 3.97 4.55 2.30
C THR A 113 2.72 5.41 2.02
N GLY A 114 2.80 6.72 2.23
CA GLY A 114 1.70 7.64 1.94
C GLY A 114 1.44 7.83 0.44
N GLY A 115 2.48 7.60 -0.39
CA GLY A 115 2.46 7.75 -1.84
C GLY A 115 1.44 6.86 -2.57
N ILE A 116 0.91 5.83 -1.91
CA ILE A 116 -0.17 5.01 -2.49
C ILE A 116 -1.42 5.83 -2.82
N ILE A 117 -1.68 6.92 -2.08
CA ILE A 117 -2.84 7.78 -2.24
C ILE A 117 -2.73 8.57 -3.55
N PRO A 118 -1.72 9.43 -3.75
CA PRO A 118 -1.55 10.14 -5.01
C PRO A 118 -1.34 9.19 -6.19
N PHE A 119 -0.68 8.05 -6.00
CA PHE A 119 -0.56 7.02 -7.05
C PHE A 119 -1.94 6.50 -7.50
N THR A 120 -2.85 6.24 -6.55
CA THR A 120 -4.20 5.78 -6.89
C THR A 120 -4.96 6.84 -7.69
N LEU A 121 -4.87 8.10 -7.26
CA LEU A 121 -5.55 9.22 -7.93
C LEU A 121 -5.01 9.45 -9.35
N ALA A 122 -3.70 9.46 -9.52
CA ALA A 122 -3.05 9.76 -10.79
C ALA A 122 -3.08 8.59 -11.79
N CYS A 123 -2.81 7.37 -11.32
CA CYS A 123 -2.54 6.24 -12.22
C CYS A 123 -3.69 5.22 -12.31
N MET A 124 -4.52 5.10 -11.27
CA MET A 124 -5.55 4.05 -11.20
C MET A 124 -6.97 4.53 -11.48
N MET A 125 -7.28 5.82 -11.25
CA MET A 125 -8.65 6.33 -11.37
C MET A 125 -9.29 6.08 -12.73
N GLY A 126 -8.54 6.17 -13.82
CA GLY A 126 -9.05 5.86 -15.16
C GLY A 126 -9.56 4.42 -15.27
N THR A 127 -8.70 3.45 -14.91
CA THR A 127 -9.06 2.02 -14.89
C THR A 127 -10.22 1.74 -13.95
N ASN A 128 -10.24 2.34 -12.76
CA ASN A 128 -11.30 2.13 -11.78
C ASN A 128 -12.65 2.63 -12.32
N ARG A 129 -12.71 3.82 -12.90
CA ARG A 129 -13.93 4.36 -13.50
C ARG A 129 -14.44 3.51 -14.67
N SER A 130 -13.53 2.98 -15.49
CA SER A 130 -13.90 2.07 -16.58
C SER A 130 -14.48 0.75 -16.06
N LEU A 131 -13.94 0.19 -14.97
CA LEU A 131 -14.51 -1.00 -14.34
C LEU A 131 -15.86 -0.71 -13.64
N GLU A 132 -15.98 0.43 -12.97
CA GLU A 132 -17.25 0.90 -12.39
C GLU A 132 -18.32 1.03 -13.47
N ALA A 133 -18.00 1.55 -14.66
CA ALA A 133 -18.94 1.66 -15.77
C ALA A 133 -19.44 0.31 -16.31
N LYS A 134 -18.71 -0.79 -16.05
CA LYS A 134 -19.12 -2.15 -16.44
C LYS A 134 -20.03 -2.81 -15.39
N VAL A 135 -20.16 -2.22 -14.20
CA VAL A 135 -21.09 -2.69 -13.16
C VAL A 135 -22.53 -2.55 -13.66
N GLY A 136 -23.25 -3.66 -13.73
CA GLY A 136 -24.66 -3.65 -14.15
C GLY A 136 -24.87 -3.55 -15.65
N SER A 137 -23.80 -3.65 -16.46
CA SER A 137 -23.94 -3.88 -17.90
C SER A 137 -24.79 -5.14 -18.13
N LYS A 138 -25.78 -5.03 -19.02
CA LYS A 138 -26.57 -6.17 -19.52
C LYS A 138 -25.94 -6.81 -20.74
N ASP A 139 -24.89 -6.18 -21.27
CA ASP A 139 -24.17 -6.67 -22.42
C ASP A 139 -23.15 -7.73 -21.98
N GLU A 140 -23.42 -8.97 -22.35
CA GLU A 140 -22.58 -10.14 -22.05
C GLU A 140 -21.86 -10.67 -23.29
N ILE A 141 -21.83 -9.90 -24.39
CA ILE A 141 -21.10 -10.29 -25.59
C ILE A 141 -19.59 -10.38 -25.33
N GLU A 142 -18.91 -11.15 -26.17
CA GLU A 142 -17.49 -11.46 -26.05
C GLU A 142 -16.61 -10.20 -25.93
N GLY A 143 -16.93 -9.14 -26.68
CA GLY A 143 -16.21 -7.86 -26.59
C GLY A 143 -16.24 -7.24 -25.17
N THR A 144 -17.40 -7.25 -24.50
CA THR A 144 -17.51 -6.74 -23.13
C THR A 144 -16.75 -7.63 -22.13
N ARG A 145 -16.63 -8.94 -22.38
CA ARG A 145 -15.77 -9.83 -21.58
C ARG A 145 -14.30 -9.46 -21.73
N THR A 146 -13.81 -9.35 -22.97
CA THR A 146 -12.42 -8.99 -23.27
C THR A 146 -12.04 -7.63 -22.67
N ASP A 147 -12.95 -6.65 -22.71
CA ASP A 147 -12.77 -5.36 -22.07
C ASP A 147 -12.55 -5.48 -20.56
N VAL A 148 -13.45 -6.21 -19.86
CA VAL A 148 -13.37 -6.38 -18.40
C VAL A 148 -12.10 -7.14 -18.02
N GLU A 149 -11.72 -8.16 -18.76
CA GLU A 149 -10.45 -8.88 -18.53
C GLU A 149 -9.24 -7.97 -18.68
N THR A 150 -9.19 -7.15 -19.73
CA THR A 150 -8.11 -6.21 -19.97
C THR A 150 -8.00 -5.19 -18.85
N LEU A 151 -9.14 -4.66 -18.39
CA LEU A 151 -9.19 -3.73 -17.28
C LEU A 151 -8.75 -4.37 -15.95
N LEU A 152 -9.19 -5.60 -15.66
CA LEU A 152 -8.78 -6.35 -14.46
C LEU A 152 -7.28 -6.64 -14.47
N ARG A 153 -6.71 -7.06 -15.61
CA ARG A 153 -5.25 -7.26 -15.76
C ARG A 153 -4.49 -5.98 -15.47
N ARG A 154 -4.92 -4.86 -16.07
CA ARG A 154 -4.31 -3.55 -15.83
C ARG A 154 -4.43 -3.13 -14.36
N TRP A 155 -5.59 -3.34 -13.76
CA TRP A 155 -5.81 -3.06 -12.35
C TRP A 155 -4.90 -3.90 -11.44
N GLY A 156 -4.70 -5.18 -11.73
CA GLY A 156 -3.75 -6.04 -11.04
C GLY A 156 -2.31 -5.52 -11.13
N VAL A 157 -1.83 -5.16 -12.33
CA VAL A 157 -0.48 -4.58 -12.50
C VAL A 157 -0.30 -3.29 -11.70
N LEU A 158 -1.30 -2.40 -11.75
CA LEU A 158 -1.25 -1.14 -11.02
C LEU A 158 -1.25 -1.36 -9.50
N ASN A 159 -1.98 -2.35 -9.00
CA ASN A 159 -1.92 -2.72 -7.59
C ASN A 159 -0.57 -3.31 -7.20
N ALA A 160 0.10 -4.05 -8.07
CA ALA A 160 1.43 -4.58 -7.80
C ALA A 160 2.44 -3.44 -7.56
N VAL A 161 2.42 -2.43 -8.45
CA VAL A 161 3.24 -1.22 -8.28
C VAL A 161 2.85 -0.46 -7.02
N ARG A 162 1.54 -0.27 -6.78
CA ARG A 162 1.04 0.43 -5.59
C ARG A 162 1.45 -0.26 -4.30
N GLY A 163 1.41 -1.59 -4.25
CA GLY A 163 1.79 -2.39 -3.09
C GLY A 163 3.30 -2.44 -2.88
N ALA A 164 4.09 -2.32 -3.94
CA ALA A 164 5.54 -2.22 -3.85
C ALA A 164 6.00 -0.93 -3.14
N LEU A 165 5.25 0.17 -3.24
CA LEU A 165 5.58 1.43 -2.55
C LEU A 165 5.73 1.26 -1.03
N PRO A 166 4.71 0.81 -0.27
CA PRO A 166 4.86 0.57 1.17
C PRO A 166 5.80 -0.61 1.48
N LEU A 167 6.02 -1.56 0.55
CA LEU A 167 7.05 -2.59 0.73
C LEU A 167 8.46 -1.98 0.79
N VAL A 168 8.80 -1.15 -0.21
CA VAL A 168 10.07 -0.43 -0.24
C VAL A 168 10.15 0.52 0.94
N GLY A 169 9.05 1.18 1.31
CA GLY A 169 8.97 2.00 2.51
C GLY A 169 9.31 1.23 3.79
N ALA A 170 8.79 0.01 3.95
CA ALA A 170 9.12 -0.86 5.07
C ALA A 170 10.60 -1.24 5.08
N VAL A 171 11.19 -1.61 3.94
CA VAL A 171 12.63 -1.92 3.82
C VAL A 171 13.48 -0.72 4.19
N VAL A 172 13.16 0.47 3.66
CA VAL A 172 13.88 1.72 3.99
C VAL A 172 13.74 2.06 5.49
N GLY A 173 12.56 1.85 6.07
CA GLY A 173 12.34 2.02 7.50
C GLY A 173 13.14 1.04 8.37
N VAL A 174 13.31 -0.21 7.90
CA VAL A 174 14.21 -1.21 8.55
C VAL A 174 15.64 -0.70 8.49
N LEU A 175 16.11 -0.28 7.31
CA LEU A 175 17.46 0.26 7.17
C LEU A 175 17.68 1.43 8.14
N ALA A 176 16.73 2.36 8.26
CA ALA A 176 16.80 3.48 9.20
C ALA A 176 16.88 3.05 10.67
N ALA A 177 16.23 1.94 11.03
CA ALA A 177 16.14 1.43 12.41
C ALA A 177 17.38 0.65 12.86
N PHE A 178 18.13 0.09 11.91
CA PHE A 178 19.30 -0.76 12.15
C PHE A 178 20.63 -0.11 11.73
N SER A 179 20.59 1.07 11.10
CA SER A 179 21.76 1.89 10.75
C SER A 179 22.25 2.75 11.89
#